data_AF-A0A954YNM8-F1
#
_entry.id   AF-A0A954YNM8-F1
#
_cell.length_a   1.000
_cell.length_b   1.000
_cell.length_c   1.000
_cell.angle_alpha   90.00
_cell.angle_beta   90.00
_cell.angle_gamma   90.00
#
_symmetry.space_group_name_H-M   'P 1'
#
loop_
_entity.id
_entity.type
_entity.pdbx_description
1 polymer ?
#
loop_
_entity_poly.entity_id
_entity_poly.type
_entity_poly.pdbx_seq_one_letter_code
_entity_poly.pdbx_strand_id
1 'polypeptide(L)'
;MLPKDTNDVGQTGLGFKQYMNCEQSQNLFDAYLDNSLTGTLATEFGAHQLACSHCRRDLALLEVAGHVVASDNEAPLLDDEFTSRLVECATSKPAKRPLKFSRALWVGLPAALAACLTLVVLFGDKDAASNANDKEIAPPSVLGFNKEVTTLDELRANVNDALSLNPDNEELKKLAETLRERSEKIIGDTRDGASLLQDYSEDAIRELIRSVPNNTQTKPADAKGNNGSQDDAMQDRQNGSSNSRAAKPPTEEL
;
A
#
# COMPACT_ATOMS: atom_id res chain seq x y z
N MET A 1 -10.07 11.87 47.17
CA MET A 1 -10.40 10.66 46.39
C MET A 1 -11.23 11.11 45.20
N LEU A 2 -10.58 11.35 44.07
CA LEU A 2 -11.22 11.75 42.82
C LEU A 2 -11.14 10.58 41.84
N PRO A 3 -12.20 10.31 41.06
CA PRO A 3 -12.24 9.21 40.12
C PRO A 3 -11.23 9.44 39.00
N LYS A 4 -10.63 8.34 38.54
CA LYS A 4 -9.62 8.28 37.49
C LYS A 4 -10.37 8.38 36.16
N ASP A 5 -10.35 9.55 35.54
CA ASP A 5 -10.90 9.76 34.21
C ASP A 5 -10.11 8.87 33.22
N THR A 6 -10.72 7.76 32.82
CA THR A 6 -10.27 6.98 31.67
C THR A 6 -10.45 7.85 30.44
N ASN A 7 -9.34 8.36 29.91
CA ASN A 7 -9.26 9.01 28.61
C ASN A 7 -9.71 8.02 27.52
N ASP A 8 -11.02 8.00 27.30
CA ASP A 8 -11.70 7.47 26.13
C ASP A 8 -11.45 8.46 24.99
N VAL A 9 -10.27 8.33 24.37
CA VAL A 9 -9.87 9.17 23.25
C VAL A 9 -10.73 8.79 22.04
N GLY A 10 -11.76 9.60 21.80
CA GLY A 10 -12.11 10.01 20.44
C GLY A 10 -12.93 9.02 19.61
N GLN A 11 -14.00 8.46 20.16
CA GLN A 11 -15.15 8.06 19.35
C GLN A 11 -15.94 9.30 18.87
N THR A 12 -15.39 10.07 17.94
CA THR A 12 -16.19 10.96 17.09
C THR A 12 -16.34 10.24 15.75
N GLY A 13 -17.48 9.64 15.42
CA GLY A 13 -18.81 10.25 15.50
C GLY A 13 -19.42 10.43 14.10
N LEU A 14 -19.14 9.53 13.16
CA LEU A 14 -20.03 9.10 12.08
C LEU A 14 -19.73 7.62 11.87
N GLY A 15 -20.57 6.76 12.46
CA GLY A 15 -20.38 5.32 12.54
C GLY A 15 -20.49 4.63 11.18
N PHE A 16 -19.51 4.83 10.31
CA PHE A 16 -19.15 3.82 9.33
C PHE A 16 -18.54 2.68 10.14
N LYS A 17 -19.35 1.66 10.39
CA LYS A 17 -18.90 0.40 10.98
C LYS A 17 -17.78 -0.12 10.07
N GLN A 18 -16.53 0.14 10.43
CA GLN A 18 -15.38 -0.42 9.74
C GLN A 18 -15.51 -1.94 9.88
N TYR A 19 -15.76 -2.61 8.75
CA TYR A 19 -15.95 -4.05 8.69
C TYR A 19 -14.66 -4.83 8.95
N MET A 20 -13.52 -4.13 8.92
CA MET A 20 -12.20 -4.72 8.95
C MET A 20 -11.38 -4.12 10.09
N ASN A 21 -10.78 -4.97 10.91
CA ASN A 21 -9.83 -4.56 11.94
C ASN A 21 -8.42 -4.37 11.33
N CYS A 22 -7.52 -3.70 12.05
CA CYS A 22 -6.17 -3.42 11.54
C CYS A 22 -5.38 -4.70 11.26
N GLU A 23 -5.51 -5.72 12.11
CA GLU A 23 -4.82 -7.01 11.98
C GLU A 23 -5.22 -7.76 10.69
N GLN A 24 -6.52 -7.83 10.40
CA GLN A 24 -7.04 -8.36 9.15
C GLN A 24 -6.51 -7.56 7.97
N SER A 25 -6.43 -6.22 8.09
CA SER A 25 -5.91 -5.38 7.00
C SER A 25 -4.44 -5.65 6.72
N GLN A 26 -3.62 -5.83 7.75
CA GLN A 26 -2.21 -6.17 7.61
C GLN A 26 -2.02 -7.52 6.91
N ASN A 27 -2.87 -8.51 7.21
CA ASN A 27 -2.87 -9.80 6.52
C ASN A 27 -3.25 -9.72 5.02
N LEU A 28 -3.82 -8.60 4.56
CA LEU A 28 -4.14 -8.37 3.15
C LEU A 28 -3.10 -7.52 2.42
N PHE A 29 -2.04 -7.05 3.08
CA PHE A 29 -1.03 -6.19 2.43
C PHE A 29 -0.35 -6.89 1.26
N ASP A 30 0.13 -8.12 1.45
CA ASP A 30 0.79 -8.88 0.37
C ASP A 30 -0.16 -9.07 -0.82
N ALA A 31 -1.40 -9.48 -0.54
CA ALA A 31 -2.41 -9.70 -1.57
C ALA A 31 -2.76 -8.40 -2.32
N TYR A 32 -2.75 -7.25 -1.64
CA TYR A 32 -2.95 -5.93 -2.23
C TYR A 32 -1.79 -5.55 -3.15
N LEU A 33 -0.54 -5.68 -2.66
CA LEU A 33 0.67 -5.35 -3.40
C LEU A 33 0.83 -6.21 -4.66
N ASP A 34 0.41 -7.48 -4.59
CA ASP A 34 0.40 -8.41 -5.72
C ASP A 34 -0.78 -8.18 -6.70
N ASN A 35 -1.66 -7.19 -6.44
CA ASN A 35 -2.92 -6.97 -7.17
C ASN A 35 -3.83 -8.22 -7.23
N SER A 36 -3.75 -9.08 -6.21
CA SER A 36 -4.51 -10.33 -6.13
C SER A 36 -5.83 -10.20 -5.37
N LEU A 37 -6.08 -9.05 -4.73
CA LEU A 37 -7.36 -8.75 -4.09
C LEU A 37 -8.48 -8.58 -5.11
N THR A 38 -9.61 -9.27 -4.88
CA THR A 38 -10.74 -9.27 -5.81
C THR A 38 -11.97 -8.55 -5.23
N GLY A 39 -12.69 -7.86 -6.12
CA GLY A 39 -14.07 -7.42 -5.92
C GLY A 39 -14.30 -6.62 -4.63
N THR A 40 -15.20 -7.13 -3.78
CA THR A 40 -15.65 -6.47 -2.55
C THR A 40 -14.55 -6.35 -1.51
N LEU A 41 -13.63 -7.32 -1.43
CA LEU A 41 -12.56 -7.30 -0.43
C LEU A 41 -11.57 -6.16 -0.68
N ALA A 42 -11.24 -5.89 -1.95
CA ALA A 42 -10.41 -4.73 -2.32
C ALA A 42 -11.08 -3.41 -1.92
N THR A 43 -12.41 -3.30 -2.07
CA THR A 43 -13.15 -2.09 -1.67
C THR A 43 -13.22 -1.90 -0.17
N GLU A 44 -13.39 -2.99 0.61
CA GLU A 44 -13.39 -2.95 2.07
C GLU A 44 -12.01 -2.57 2.61
N PHE A 45 -10.96 -3.17 2.06
CA PHE A 45 -9.57 -2.84 2.39
C PHE A 45 -9.25 -1.37 2.08
N GLY A 46 -9.60 -0.89 0.89
CA GLY A 46 -9.40 0.51 0.51
C GLY A 46 -10.16 1.49 1.42
N ALA A 47 -11.38 1.15 1.83
CA ALA A 47 -12.13 1.95 2.81
C ALA A 47 -11.43 2.00 4.17
N HIS A 48 -10.87 0.89 4.65
CA HIS A 48 -10.08 0.86 5.87
C HIS A 48 -8.81 1.71 5.76
N GLN A 49 -8.06 1.60 4.65
CA GLN A 49 -6.85 2.38 4.39
C GLN A 49 -7.10 3.90 4.41
N LEU A 50 -8.24 4.36 3.87
CA LEU A 50 -8.59 5.78 3.89
C LEU A 50 -8.87 6.30 5.31
N ALA A 51 -9.43 5.44 6.16
CA ALA A 51 -9.86 5.81 7.50
C ALA A 51 -8.81 5.55 8.59
N CYS A 52 -7.90 4.60 8.39
CA CYS A 52 -6.83 4.25 9.34
C CYS A 52 -5.48 4.82 8.90
N SER A 53 -5.01 5.86 9.59
CA SER A 53 -3.71 6.49 9.30
C SER A 53 -2.52 5.55 9.51
N HIS A 54 -2.61 4.62 10.47
CA HIS A 54 -1.55 3.66 10.77
C HIS A 54 -1.37 2.66 9.62
N CYS A 55 -2.43 1.94 9.24
CA CYS A 55 -2.38 0.98 8.13
C CYS A 55 -1.97 1.64 6.81
N ARG A 56 -2.37 2.90 6.58
CA ARG A 56 -1.93 3.67 5.41
C ARG A 56 -0.43 3.94 5.41
N ARG A 57 0.14 4.30 6.57
CA ARG A 57 1.58 4.55 6.73
C ARG A 57 2.38 3.28 6.52
N ASP A 58 1.94 2.18 7.12
CA ASP A 58 2.62 0.88 7.01
C ASP A 58 2.61 0.37 5.57
N LEU A 59 1.47 0.48 4.88
CA LEU A 59 1.37 0.11 3.48
C LEU A 59 2.25 0.98 2.58
N ALA A 60 2.29 2.30 2.82
CA ALA A 60 3.17 3.21 2.07
C ALA A 60 4.66 2.87 2.27
N LEU A 61 5.07 2.44 3.47
CA LEU A 61 6.42 1.96 3.72
C LEU A 61 6.74 0.68 2.93
N LEU A 62 5.80 -0.25 2.84
CA LEU A 62 5.96 -1.47 2.04
C LEU A 62 6.03 -1.18 0.54
N GLU A 63 5.22 -0.23 0.04
CA GLU A 63 5.29 0.22 -1.36
C GLU A 63 6.65 0.83 -1.69
N VAL A 64 7.18 1.68 -0.81
CA VAL A 64 8.52 2.27 -0.97
C VAL A 64 9.60 1.19 -0.92
N ALA A 65 9.51 0.24 0.02
CA ALA A 65 10.45 -0.88 0.08
C ALA A 65 10.41 -1.72 -1.20
N GLY A 66 9.22 -2.01 -1.72
CA GLY A 66 9.01 -2.67 -3.00
C GLY A 66 9.64 -1.89 -4.16
N HIS A 67 9.49 -0.57 -4.19
CA HIS A 67 10.15 0.27 -5.19
C HIS A 67 11.67 0.26 -5.09
N VAL A 68 12.25 0.27 -3.88
CA VAL A 68 13.70 0.18 -3.69
C VAL A 68 14.22 -1.15 -4.22
N VAL A 69 13.58 -2.26 -3.84
CA VAL A 69 13.95 -3.61 -4.32
C VAL A 69 13.77 -3.71 -5.84
N ALA A 70 12.69 -3.16 -6.38
CA ALA A 70 12.44 -3.14 -7.82
C ALA A 70 13.36 -2.16 -8.57
N SER A 71 13.97 -1.19 -7.90
CA SER A 71 14.96 -0.28 -8.49
C SER A 71 16.37 -0.88 -8.49
N ASP A 72 16.63 -1.82 -7.57
CA ASP A 72 17.84 -2.63 -7.50
C ASP A 72 17.83 -3.73 -8.59
N ASN A 73 17.60 -3.30 -9.83
CA ASN A 73 17.68 -4.14 -11.02
C ASN A 73 19.13 -4.26 -11.50
N GLU A 74 20.08 -4.50 -10.60
CA GLU A 74 21.36 -5.04 -11.04
C GLU A 74 21.08 -6.46 -11.55
N ALA A 75 20.67 -6.52 -12.81
CA ALA A 75 20.31 -7.75 -13.47
C ALA A 75 21.53 -8.67 -13.36
N PRO A 76 21.40 -9.85 -12.75
CA PRO A 76 22.51 -10.78 -12.72
C PRO A 76 22.95 -11.01 -14.17
N LEU A 77 24.25 -10.90 -14.42
CA LEU A 77 24.82 -11.17 -15.74
C LEU A 77 24.52 -12.64 -16.07
N LEU A 78 23.47 -12.85 -16.85
CA LEU A 78 23.10 -14.16 -17.37
C LEU A 78 24.07 -14.47 -18.52
N ASP A 79 24.56 -15.70 -18.54
CA ASP A 79 25.37 -16.22 -19.66
C ASP A 79 24.55 -16.23 -20.96
N ASP A 80 25.20 -15.99 -22.10
CA ASP A 80 24.55 -15.93 -23.42
C ASP A 80 23.85 -17.27 -23.76
N GLU A 81 24.31 -18.37 -23.18
CA GLU A 81 23.71 -19.69 -23.33
C GLU A 81 22.41 -19.88 -22.52
N PHE A 82 22.14 -19.04 -21.51
CA PHE A 82 20.99 -19.22 -20.61
C PHE A 82 19.67 -19.20 -21.38
N THR A 83 19.48 -18.22 -22.27
CA THR A 83 18.27 -18.11 -23.08
C THR A 83 18.10 -19.32 -23.99
N SER A 84 19.19 -19.83 -24.57
CA SER A 84 19.17 -21.02 -25.43
C SER A 84 18.73 -22.26 -24.65
N ARG A 85 19.27 -22.47 -23.44
CA ARG A 85 18.88 -23.58 -22.55
C ARG A 85 17.44 -23.43 -22.06
N LEU A 86 17.00 -22.21 -21.75
CA LEU A 86 15.62 -21.95 -21.31
C LEU A 86 14.61 -22.28 -22.41
N VAL A 87 14.90 -21.88 -23.65
CA VAL A 87 14.06 -22.19 -24.83
C VAL A 87 14.08 -23.69 -25.13
N GLU A 88 15.24 -24.35 -25.03
CA GLU A 88 15.33 -25.80 -25.18
C GLU A 88 14.48 -26.52 -24.11
N CYS A 89 14.55 -26.09 -22.85
CA CYS A 89 13.70 -26.63 -21.78
C CYS A 89 12.20 -26.37 -22.04
N ALA A 90 11.82 -25.16 -22.45
CA ALA A 90 10.42 -24.80 -22.71
C ALA A 90 9.83 -25.55 -23.92
N THR A 91 10.64 -25.83 -24.93
CA THR A 91 10.23 -26.55 -26.15
C THR A 91 10.35 -28.07 -26.00
N SER A 92 11.18 -28.55 -25.08
CA SER A 92 11.22 -29.95 -24.70
C SER A 92 9.88 -30.34 -24.10
N LYS A 93 9.00 -30.90 -24.93
CA LYS A 93 7.73 -31.49 -24.48
C LYS A 93 8.09 -32.40 -23.31
N PRO A 94 7.42 -32.28 -22.14
CA PRO A 94 7.72 -33.14 -21.02
C PRO A 94 7.64 -34.57 -21.54
N ALA A 95 8.78 -35.26 -21.55
CA ALA A 95 8.83 -36.64 -21.97
C ALA A 95 7.76 -37.32 -21.14
N LYS A 96 6.71 -37.85 -21.79
CA LYS A 96 5.61 -38.54 -21.13
C LYS A 96 6.25 -39.70 -20.37
N ARG A 97 6.68 -39.46 -19.13
CA ARG A 97 7.20 -40.49 -18.25
C ARG A 97 6.03 -41.45 -18.14
N PRO A 98 6.15 -42.69 -18.63
CA PRO A 98 5.05 -43.62 -18.51
C PRO A 98 4.76 -43.70 -17.02
N LEU A 99 3.59 -43.19 -16.63
CA LEU A 99 3.08 -43.28 -15.27
C LEU A 99 2.85 -44.77 -15.00
N LYS A 100 3.92 -45.50 -14.67
CA LYS A 100 3.86 -46.83 -14.05
C LYS A 100 3.45 -46.69 -12.58
N PHE A 101 2.56 -45.76 -12.29
CA PHE A 101 2.03 -45.44 -10.97
C PHE A 101 0.74 -46.22 -10.66
N SER A 102 0.59 -47.42 -11.22
CA SER A 102 -0.69 -48.14 -11.19
C SER A 102 -0.95 -48.94 -9.90
N ARG A 103 0.01 -49.16 -8.99
CA ARG A 103 -0.26 -49.96 -7.77
C ARG A 103 0.42 -49.51 -6.48
N ALA A 104 1.55 -48.80 -6.54
CA ALA A 104 2.26 -48.38 -5.33
C ALA A 104 1.57 -47.22 -4.58
N LEU A 105 0.84 -46.35 -5.29
CA LEU A 105 0.18 -45.19 -4.66
C LEU A 105 -1.03 -45.59 -3.79
N TRP A 106 -1.70 -46.71 -4.11
CA TRP A 106 -2.89 -47.18 -3.38
C TRP A 106 -2.56 -47.78 -2.01
N VAL A 107 -1.33 -48.25 -1.80
CA VAL A 107 -0.90 -48.84 -0.51
C VAL A 107 -0.25 -47.78 0.40
N GLY A 108 0.30 -46.70 -0.17
CA GLY A 108 1.02 -45.66 0.60
C GLY A 108 0.18 -44.49 1.12
N LEU A 109 -1.00 -44.22 0.52
CA LEU A 109 -1.83 -43.06 0.88
C LEU A 109 -2.34 -43.03 2.34
N PRO A 110 -2.80 -44.13 2.96
CA PRO A 110 -3.36 -44.07 4.31
C PRO A 110 -2.31 -43.86 5.41
N ALA A 111 -1.05 -44.28 5.18
CA ALA A 111 0.02 -44.11 6.16
C ALA A 111 0.49 -42.65 6.29
N ALA A 112 0.50 -41.90 5.18
CA ALA A 112 0.92 -40.50 5.18
C ALA A 112 -0.08 -39.58 5.90
N LEU A 113 -1.39 -39.82 5.76
CA LEU A 113 -2.43 -39.04 6.44
C LEU A 113 -2.38 -39.16 7.97
N ALA A 114 -2.02 -40.34 8.50
CA ALA A 114 -1.88 -40.54 9.94
C ALA A 114 -0.71 -39.75 10.54
N ALA A 115 0.40 -39.61 9.82
CA ALA A 115 1.57 -38.84 10.28
C ALA A 115 1.34 -37.33 10.27
N CYS A 116 0.51 -36.81 9.34
CA CYS A 116 0.17 -35.39 9.32
C CYS A 116 -0.74 -34.99 10.49
N LEU A 117 -1.68 -35.86 10.88
CA LEU A 117 -2.58 -35.59 12.01
C LEU A 117 -1.86 -35.57 13.36
N THR A 118 -0.82 -36.40 13.56
CA THR A 118 -0.03 -36.38 14.80
C THR A 118 0.81 -35.12 14.96
N LEU A 119 1.32 -34.56 13.84
CA LEU A 119 2.06 -33.30 13.84
C LEU A 119 1.19 -32.10 14.23
N VAL A 120 -0.07 -32.04 13.78
CA VAL A 120 -0.98 -30.95 14.14
C VAL A 120 -1.34 -30.98 15.63
N VAL A 121 -1.53 -32.18 16.21
CA VAL A 121 -1.85 -32.33 17.64
C VAL A 121 -0.64 -32.02 18.54
N LEU A 122 0.58 -32.34 18.11
CA LEU A 122 1.77 -32.13 18.93
C LEU A 122 2.24 -30.67 18.99
N PHE A 123 1.89 -29.84 18.01
CA PHE A 123 2.39 -28.46 17.90
C PHE A 123 1.31 -27.39 18.04
N GLY A 124 0.02 -27.75 18.16
CA GLY A 124 -1.10 -26.80 18.19
C GLY A 124 -1.35 -26.03 19.50
N ASP A 125 -0.73 -26.41 20.63
CA ASP A 125 -1.11 -25.88 21.95
C ASP A 125 -0.09 -24.90 22.59
N LYS A 126 0.90 -24.38 21.85
CA LYS A 126 2.03 -23.69 22.48
C LYS A 126 1.88 -22.18 22.74
N ASP A 127 0.81 -21.53 22.30
CA ASP A 127 0.74 -20.05 22.33
C ASP A 127 -0.17 -19.44 23.41
N ALA A 128 -0.75 -20.24 24.32
CA ALA A 128 -1.73 -19.73 25.29
C ALA A 128 -1.19 -19.40 26.69
N ALA A 129 0.10 -19.57 26.98
CA ALA A 129 0.61 -19.48 28.36
C ALA A 129 1.96 -18.76 28.50
N SER A 130 2.03 -17.51 28.07
CA SER A 130 3.06 -16.58 28.54
C SER A 130 2.49 -15.18 28.52
N ASN A 131 2.12 -14.66 29.69
CA ASN A 131 2.29 -13.25 30.10
C ASN A 131 1.48 -12.99 31.38
N ALA A 132 2.05 -13.38 32.52
CA ALA A 132 1.63 -12.88 33.82
C ALA A 132 2.83 -12.92 34.77
N ASN A 133 3.58 -11.81 34.81
CA ASN A 133 4.24 -11.25 36.00
C ASN A 133 5.48 -10.45 35.57
N ASP A 134 5.30 -9.15 35.32
CA ASP A 134 6.36 -8.19 35.56
C ASP A 134 5.80 -7.04 36.41
N LYS A 135 6.42 -6.85 37.57
CA LYS A 135 6.08 -5.80 38.54
C LYS A 135 6.66 -4.48 38.06
N GLU A 136 5.75 -3.59 37.70
CA GLU A 136 5.92 -2.21 37.30
C GLU A 136 6.58 -1.37 38.41
N ILE A 137 7.86 -1.03 38.25
CA ILE A 137 8.50 0.08 38.95
C ILE A 137 8.15 1.33 38.14
N ALA A 138 7.29 2.20 38.69
CA ALA A 138 6.79 3.38 38.00
C ALA A 138 7.94 4.36 37.67
N PRO A 139 8.27 4.59 36.39
CA PRO A 139 9.19 5.64 35.99
C PRO A 139 8.54 7.02 36.20
N PRO A 140 9.34 8.08 36.42
CA PRO A 140 8.82 9.45 36.53
C PRO A 140 8.01 9.77 35.27
N SER A 141 6.80 10.28 35.48
CA SER A 141 5.84 10.60 34.43
C SER A 141 6.31 11.79 33.59
N VAL A 142 7.24 11.52 32.67
CA VAL A 142 7.61 12.44 31.59
C VAL A 142 6.86 11.97 30.35
N LEU A 143 5.74 12.64 30.07
CA LEU A 143 4.87 12.47 28.90
C LEU A 143 4.32 11.03 28.71
N GLY A 144 3.00 10.89 28.62
CA GLY A 144 2.39 9.59 28.33
C GLY A 144 3.01 9.00 27.06
N PHE A 145 3.67 7.85 27.19
CA PHE A 145 4.46 7.15 26.16
C PHE A 145 3.72 6.82 24.85
N ASN A 146 2.43 7.17 24.76
CA ASN A 146 1.57 6.89 23.62
C ASN A 146 1.06 8.16 22.91
N LYS A 147 1.51 9.36 23.28
CA LYS A 147 1.18 10.56 22.52
C LYS A 147 2.15 10.68 21.35
N GLU A 148 1.72 10.19 20.19
CA GLU A 148 2.45 10.33 18.95
C GLU A 148 2.64 11.83 18.68
N VAL A 149 3.89 12.31 18.69
CA VAL A 149 4.18 13.71 18.40
C VAL A 149 4.05 13.89 16.89
N THR A 150 2.91 14.41 16.46
CA THR A 150 2.54 14.47 15.03
C THR A 150 3.18 15.64 14.29
N THR A 151 3.65 16.66 15.01
CA THR A 151 4.22 17.87 14.42
C THR A 151 5.56 18.23 15.03
N LEU A 152 6.47 18.77 14.21
CA LEU A 152 7.78 19.26 14.66
C LEU A 152 7.63 20.39 15.69
N ASP A 153 6.58 21.21 15.56
CA ASP A 153 6.27 22.29 16.50
C ASP A 153 5.87 21.78 17.88
N GLU A 154 5.09 20.69 17.95
CA GLU A 154 4.74 20.04 19.21
C GLU A 154 5.98 19.41 19.87
N LEU A 155 6.88 18.80 19.09
CA LEU A 155 8.15 18.29 19.61
C LEU A 155 9.00 19.44 20.19
N ARG A 156 9.09 20.56 19.48
CA ARG A 156 9.85 21.74 19.91
C ARG A 156 9.26 22.36 21.18
N ALA A 157 7.95 22.44 21.28
CA ALA A 157 7.26 22.90 22.49
C ALA A 157 7.58 22.00 23.68
N ASN A 158 7.48 20.68 23.51
CA ASN A 158 7.78 19.72 24.59
C ASN A 158 9.23 19.78 25.06
N VAL A 159 10.19 19.96 24.14
CA VAL A 159 11.62 20.12 24.49
C VAL A 159 11.86 21.43 25.25
N ASN A 160 11.22 22.53 24.83
CA ASN A 160 11.32 23.81 25.54
C ASN A 160 10.68 23.75 26.94
N ASP A 161 9.55 23.07 27.08
CA ASP A 161 8.91 22.86 28.37
C ASP A 161 9.81 22.03 29.29
N ALA A 162 10.44 20.97 28.79
CA ALA A 162 11.39 20.17 29.55
C ALA A 162 12.63 20.96 29.99
N LEU A 163 13.14 21.85 29.13
CA LEU A 163 14.24 22.77 29.45
C LEU A 163 13.84 23.81 30.51
N SER A 164 12.60 24.31 30.47
CA SER A 164 12.10 25.27 31.45
C SER A 164 12.01 24.67 32.86
N LEU A 165 11.74 23.38 32.96
CA LEU A 165 11.65 22.65 34.22
C LEU A 165 13.04 22.29 34.79
N ASN A 166 14.07 22.23 33.96
CA ASN A 166 15.43 21.82 34.37
C ASN A 166 16.51 22.69 33.70
N PRO A 167 16.61 23.99 34.04
CA PRO A 167 17.50 24.94 33.35
C PRO A 167 18.99 24.63 33.52
N ASP A 168 19.36 23.87 34.55
CA ASP A 168 20.76 23.56 34.88
C ASP A 168 21.26 22.25 34.25
N ASN A 169 20.41 21.53 33.51
CA ASN A 169 20.79 20.28 32.89
C ASN A 169 21.49 20.51 31.53
N GLU A 170 22.82 20.45 31.54
CA GLU A 170 23.66 20.62 30.34
C GLU A 170 23.45 19.54 29.26
N GLU A 171 23.08 18.32 29.63
CA GLU A 171 22.80 17.25 28.65
C GLU A 171 21.52 17.54 27.86
N LEU A 172 20.48 18.02 28.55
CA LEU A 172 19.22 18.44 27.91
C LEU A 172 19.45 19.61 26.95
N LYS A 173 20.30 20.58 27.32
CA LYS A 173 20.66 21.69 26.42
C LYS A 173 21.37 21.19 25.17
N LYS A 174 22.37 20.33 25.33
CA LYS A 174 23.13 19.75 24.20
C LYS A 174 22.23 18.92 23.27
N LEU A 175 21.30 18.16 23.84
CA LEU A 175 20.31 17.41 23.07
C LEU A 175 19.38 18.33 22.28
N ALA A 176 18.87 19.39 22.91
CA ALA A 176 18.01 20.37 22.25
C ALA A 176 18.73 21.10 21.10
N GLU A 177 20.00 21.44 21.29
CA GLU A 177 20.83 22.07 20.25
C GLU A 177 21.09 21.11 19.08
N THR A 178 21.39 19.84 19.36
CA THR A 178 21.57 18.79 18.34
C THR A 178 20.28 18.56 17.53
N LEU A 179 19.12 18.52 18.21
CA LEU A 179 17.82 18.40 17.55
C LEU A 179 17.51 19.61 16.68
N ARG A 180 17.88 20.81 17.14
CA ARG A 180 17.72 22.05 16.37
C ARG A 180 18.54 22.01 15.08
N GLU A 181 19.84 21.73 15.19
CA GLU A 181 20.74 21.61 14.03
C GLU A 181 20.22 20.55 13.03
N ARG A 182 19.83 19.38 13.53
CA ARG A 182 19.33 18.30 12.68
C ARG A 182 18.00 18.66 12.00
N SER A 183 17.10 19.36 12.70
CA SER A 183 15.83 19.80 12.11
C SER A 183 16.03 20.87 11.03
N GLU A 184 16.93 21.83 11.25
CA GLU A 184 17.27 22.84 10.25
C GLU A 184 17.88 22.19 9.00
N LYS A 185 18.75 21.18 9.16
CA LYS A 185 19.29 20.41 8.04
C LYS A 185 18.20 19.66 7.26
N ILE A 186 17.29 18.97 7.94
CA ILE A 186 16.20 18.25 7.26
C ILE A 186 15.27 19.21 6.51
N ILE A 187 14.94 20.36 7.11
CA ILE A 187 14.12 21.39 6.46
C ILE A 187 14.85 21.96 5.23
N GLY A 188 16.15 22.19 5.34
CA GLY A 188 17.01 22.60 4.22
C GLY A 188 16.98 21.59 3.07
N ASP A 189 17.32 20.32 3.37
CA ASP A 189 17.35 19.23 2.39
C ASP A 189 15.96 19.05 1.71
N THR A 190 14.86 19.20 2.47
CA THR A 190 13.49 19.10 1.93
C THR A 190 13.15 20.29 1.04
N ARG A 191 13.55 21.50 1.43
CA ARG A 191 13.33 22.73 0.64
C ARG A 191 14.12 22.69 -0.67
N ASP A 192 15.35 22.21 -0.64
CA ASP A 192 16.20 22.04 -1.82
C ASP A 192 15.64 20.95 -2.73
N GLY A 193 15.19 19.82 -2.16
CA GLY A 193 14.50 18.77 -2.90
C GLY A 193 13.19 19.23 -3.57
N ALA A 194 12.39 20.04 -2.88
CA ALA A 194 11.18 20.64 -3.45
C ALA A 194 11.50 21.61 -4.60
N SER A 195 12.59 22.37 -4.48
CA SER A 195 13.06 23.27 -5.54
C SER A 195 13.49 22.49 -6.78
N LEU A 196 14.21 21.37 -6.61
CA LEU A 196 14.56 20.48 -7.72
C LEU A 196 13.33 19.92 -8.43
N LEU A 197 12.31 19.47 -7.68
CA LEU A 197 11.07 18.97 -8.29
C LEU A 197 10.33 20.05 -9.07
N GLN A 198 10.35 21.29 -8.57
CA GLN A 198 9.78 22.43 -9.28
C GLN A 198 10.52 22.69 -10.60
N ASP A 199 11.85 22.70 -10.57
CA ASP A 199 12.69 22.88 -11.77
C ASP A 199 12.45 21.78 -12.81
N TYR A 200 12.39 20.50 -12.38
CA TYR A 200 12.05 19.38 -13.26
C TYR A 200 10.66 19.52 -13.88
N SER A 201 9.68 19.97 -13.09
CA SER A 201 8.31 20.17 -13.59
C SER A 201 8.24 21.29 -14.63
N GLU A 202 8.98 22.39 -14.42
CA GLU A 202 9.03 23.49 -15.38
C GLU A 202 9.69 23.07 -16.70
N ASP A 203 10.79 22.33 -16.64
CA ASP A 203 11.48 21.87 -17.83
C ASP A 203 10.68 20.83 -18.60
N ALA A 204 10.01 19.89 -17.90
CA ALA A 204 9.08 18.96 -18.51
C ALA A 204 7.92 19.68 -19.20
N ILE A 205 7.32 20.70 -18.57
CA ILE A 205 6.25 21.51 -19.18
C ILE A 205 6.76 22.26 -20.41
N ARG A 206 7.97 22.85 -20.37
CA ARG A 206 8.56 23.54 -21.53
C ARG A 206 8.81 22.58 -22.69
N GLU A 207 9.31 21.38 -22.41
CA GLU A 207 9.53 20.36 -23.43
C GLU A 207 8.21 19.93 -24.07
N LEU A 208 7.17 19.75 -23.25
CA LEU A 208 5.83 19.42 -23.71
C LEU A 208 5.25 20.52 -24.62
N ILE A 209 5.37 21.79 -24.22
CA ILE A 209 4.95 22.94 -25.04
C ILE A 209 5.72 23.01 -26.37
N ARG A 210 7.03 22.73 -26.38
CA ARG A 210 7.82 22.69 -27.63
C ARG A 210 7.40 21.54 -28.55
N SER A 211 6.95 20.42 -27.98
CA SER A 211 6.53 19.25 -28.76
C SER A 211 5.15 19.40 -29.39
N VAL A 212 4.31 20.35 -28.94
CA VAL A 212 3.01 20.60 -29.55
C VAL A 212 3.22 21.29 -30.90
N PRO A 213 2.87 20.64 -32.03
CA PRO A 213 3.00 21.28 -33.33
C PRO A 213 2.04 22.47 -33.41
N ASN A 214 2.58 23.66 -33.69
CA ASN A 214 1.82 24.89 -33.94
C ASN A 214 0.98 24.75 -35.22
N ASN A 215 -0.12 24.02 -35.15
CA ASN A 215 -1.02 23.76 -36.27
C ASN A 215 -2.14 24.81 -36.37
N THR A 216 -1.84 26.07 -36.01
CA THR A 216 -2.75 27.22 -36.11
C THR A 216 -2.55 28.01 -37.41
N GLN A 217 -2.19 27.33 -38.51
CA GLN A 217 -2.54 27.86 -39.83
C GLN A 217 -3.92 27.33 -40.22
N THR A 218 -4.95 27.76 -39.49
CA THR A 218 -6.30 27.82 -40.05
C THR A 218 -6.27 28.86 -41.15
N LYS A 219 -5.97 28.39 -42.36
CA LYS A 219 -6.24 29.09 -43.62
C LYS A 219 -7.65 29.67 -43.53
N PRO A 220 -7.84 31.00 -43.63
CA PRO A 220 -9.17 31.59 -43.59
C PRO A 220 -9.95 31.03 -44.78
N ALA A 221 -10.90 30.14 -44.49
CA ALA A 221 -11.87 29.70 -45.47
C ALA A 221 -12.80 30.88 -45.71
N ASP A 222 -12.83 31.36 -46.94
CA ASP A 222 -13.76 32.37 -47.43
C ASP A 222 -15.19 31.98 -47.06
N ALA A 223 -15.73 32.63 -46.03
CA ALA A 223 -17.10 32.50 -45.60
C ALA A 223 -18.00 33.19 -46.63
N LYS A 224 -18.40 32.45 -47.66
CA LYS A 224 -19.55 32.80 -48.50
C LYS A 224 -20.79 32.33 -47.76
N GLY A 225 -21.59 33.29 -47.32
CA GLY A 225 -22.71 33.10 -46.42
C GLY A 225 -23.80 32.18 -46.96
N ASN A 226 -24.55 31.61 -46.02
CA ASN A 226 -25.94 31.28 -46.27
C ASN A 226 -26.72 31.46 -44.96
N ASN A 227 -27.62 32.45 -44.98
CA ASN A 227 -28.61 32.69 -43.93
C ASN A 227 -29.80 31.74 -44.14
N GLY A 228 -30.17 31.03 -43.09
CA GLY A 228 -31.43 30.29 -42.95
C GLY A 228 -31.41 29.66 -41.57
N SER A 229 -31.96 30.28 -40.53
CA SER A 229 -33.38 30.59 -40.27
C SER A 229 -34.25 29.33 -40.25
N GLN A 230 -34.94 29.18 -39.13
CA GLN A 230 -36.03 28.24 -38.83
C GLN A 230 -35.61 26.81 -38.48
N ASP A 231 -36.25 26.09 -37.57
CA ASP A 231 -37.23 26.33 -36.50
C ASP A 231 -37.28 24.97 -35.76
N ASP A 232 -37.74 24.98 -34.50
CA ASP A 232 -38.52 23.91 -33.87
C ASP A 232 -38.30 22.44 -34.29
N ALA A 233 -37.70 21.65 -33.41
CA ALA A 233 -38.17 20.27 -33.16
C ALA A 233 -37.60 19.74 -31.84
N MET A 234 -38.33 20.04 -30.77
CA MET A 234 -38.34 19.24 -29.55
C MET A 234 -38.88 17.84 -29.91
N GLN A 235 -37.99 16.83 -29.96
CA GLN A 235 -38.40 15.43 -30.04
C GLN A 235 -37.61 14.56 -29.09
N ASP A 236 -38.36 14.04 -28.13
CA ASP A 236 -38.20 12.76 -27.47
C ASP A 236 -37.33 11.76 -28.21
N ARG A 237 -36.36 11.20 -27.51
CA ARG A 237 -35.90 9.83 -27.77
C ARG A 237 -35.52 9.12 -26.47
N GLN A 238 -36.53 8.46 -25.93
CA GLN A 238 -36.39 7.14 -25.31
C GLN A 238 -35.68 6.20 -26.29
N ASN A 239 -34.67 5.44 -25.84
CA ASN A 239 -34.49 3.99 -26.09
C ASN A 239 -33.03 3.53 -25.93
N GLY A 240 -32.89 2.34 -25.35
CA GLY A 240 -31.66 1.52 -25.42
C GLY A 240 -31.34 0.86 -24.07
N SER A 241 -32.19 -0.03 -23.55
CA SER A 241 -32.25 -1.46 -23.93
C SER A 241 -30.95 -2.21 -23.64
N SER A 242 -30.94 -2.87 -22.49
CA SER A 242 -30.71 -4.31 -22.33
C SER A 242 -29.63 -4.96 -23.21
N ASN A 243 -28.49 -5.34 -22.61
CA ASN A 243 -27.63 -6.37 -23.18
C ASN A 243 -27.12 -7.32 -22.07
N SER A 244 -28.03 -8.15 -21.58
CA SER A 244 -27.71 -9.36 -20.81
C SER A 244 -27.38 -10.50 -21.77
N ARG A 245 -26.10 -10.68 -22.08
CA ARG A 245 -25.60 -11.87 -22.79
C ARG A 245 -25.24 -12.96 -21.77
N ALA A 246 -26.15 -13.93 -21.64
CA ALA A 246 -25.89 -15.21 -21.01
C ALA A 246 -24.94 -16.02 -21.91
N ALA A 247 -23.72 -16.28 -21.42
CA ALA A 247 -22.80 -17.22 -22.03
C ALA A 247 -23.13 -18.64 -21.56
N LYS A 248 -23.40 -19.52 -22.52
CA LYS A 248 -23.67 -20.95 -22.36
C LYS A 248 -22.33 -21.71 -22.23
N PRO A 249 -22.12 -22.59 -21.25
CA PRO A 249 -20.93 -23.44 -21.22
C PRO A 249 -21.04 -24.62 -22.21
N PRO A 250 -19.94 -25.08 -22.81
CA PRO A 250 -19.91 -26.26 -23.66
C PRO A 250 -19.99 -27.55 -22.84
N THR A 251 -20.89 -28.43 -23.24
CA THR A 251 -20.94 -29.85 -22.90
C THR A 251 -19.80 -30.57 -23.63
N GLU A 252 -18.86 -31.16 -22.89
CA GLU A 252 -18.01 -32.23 -23.40
C GLU A 252 -18.72 -33.58 -23.14
N GLU A 253 -18.94 -34.32 -24.22
CA GLU A 253 -19.35 -35.73 -24.20
C GLU A 253 -18.16 -36.61 -23.78
N LEU A 254 -18.44 -37.54 -22.86
CA LEU A 254 -17.67 -38.76 -22.61
C LEU A 254 -18.67 -39.89 -22.39
#